data_AF-A0A7D7Q2B9-F1
#
_entry.id   AF-A0A7D7Q2B9-F1
#
_cell.length_a   1.000
_cell.length_b   1.000
_cell.length_c   1.000
_cell.angle_alpha   90.00
_cell.angle_beta   90.00
_cell.angle_gamma   90.00
#
_symmetry.space_group_name_H-M   'P 1'
#
loop_
_entity.id
_entity.type
_entity.pdbx_description
1 polymer ?
#
loop_
_entity_poly.entity_id
_entity_poly.type
_entity_poly.pdbx_seq_one_letter_code
_entity_poly.pdbx_strand_id
1 'polypeptide(L)' 'MKIRASIRKICEKCRLIRRRGRIMVIRCNPKHKQRQG' A
#
# COMPACT_ATOMS: atom_id res chain seq x y z
N MET A 1 -8.79 1.03 3.23
CA MET A 1 -7.33 0.77 3.29
C MET A 1 -7.13 -0.60 3.91
N LYS A 2 -6.44 -1.52 3.23
CA LYS A 2 -6.27 -2.91 3.69
C LYS A 2 -5.01 -3.03 4.56
N ILE A 3 -5.13 -3.61 5.75
CA ILE A 3 -4.02 -3.82 6.68
C ILE A 3 -3.57 -5.27 6.53
N ARG A 4 -2.29 -5.50 6.24
CA ARG A 4 -1.71 -6.82 5.94
C ARG A 4 -0.26 -6.85 6.38
N ALA A 5 0.19 -7.97 6.94
CA ALA A 5 1.60 -8.20 7.23
C ALA A 5 2.48 -8.14 5.95
N SER A 6 1.98 -8.70 4.85
CA SER A 6 2.65 -8.68 3.54
C SER A 6 1.93 -7.73 2.58
N ILE A 7 2.70 -6.81 2.00
CA ILE A 7 2.22 -5.83 1.03
C ILE A 7 3.02 -5.93 -0.27
N ARG A 8 2.28 -5.98 -1.39
CA ARG A 8 2.83 -6.01 -2.74
C ARG A 8 2.08 -5.01 -3.64
N LYS A 9 2.74 -4.59 -4.73
CA LYS A 9 2.08 -3.82 -5.79
C LYS A 9 1.04 -4.72 -6.47
N ILE A 10 -0.20 -4.23 -6.58
CA ILE A 10 -1.31 -4.96 -7.24
C ILE A 10 -1.34 -4.67 -8.75
N CYS A 11 -0.95 -3.45 -9.13
CA CYS A 11 -0.87 -3.01 -10.52
C CYS A 11 0.37 -2.12 -10.70
N GLU A 12 0.80 -1.89 -11.92
CA GLU A 12 1.98 -1.07 -12.27
C GLU A 12 1.93 0.34 -11.67
N LYS A 13 0.73 0.90 -11.60
CA LYS A 13 0.50 2.25 -11.10
C LYS A 13 0.36 2.33 -9.57
N CYS A 14 0.53 1.22 -8.84
CA CYS A 14 0.60 1.22 -7.37
C CYS A 14 2.00 1.63 -6.93
N ARG A 15 2.09 2.59 -6.01
CA ARG A 15 3.38 3.03 -5.47
C ARG A 15 3.55 2.51 -4.05
N LEU A 16 4.69 1.90 -3.79
CA LEU A 16 5.13 1.56 -2.44
C LEU A 16 5.78 2.81 -1.86
N ILE A 17 5.29 3.29 -0.72
CA ILE A 17 5.82 4.46 -0.02
C ILE A 17 6.08 4.12 1.44
N ARG A 18 7.03 4.84 2.06
CA ARG A 18 7.24 4.81 3.50
C ARG A 18 6.74 6.13 4.09
N ARG A 19 5.73 6.08 4.97
CA ARG A 19 5.13 7.27 5.60
C ARG A 19 5.02 7.04 7.10
N ARG A 20 5.54 7.97 7.91
CA ARG A 20 5.55 7.86 9.39
C ARG A 20 6.12 6.51 9.89
N GLY A 21 7.24 6.09 9.30
CA GLY A 21 7.90 4.82 9.63
C GLY A 21 7.21 3.54 9.11
N ARG A 22 6.00 3.62 8.55
CA ARG A 22 5.24 2.47 8.04
C ARG A 22 5.29 2.38 6.52
N ILE A 23 5.38 1.17 5.98
CA ILE A 23 5.32 0.92 4.54
C ILE A 23 3.85 0.79 4.11
N MET A 24 3.48 1.46 3.03
CA MET A 24 2.12 1.47 2.50
C MET A 24 2.11 1.44 0.97
N VAL A 25 1.08 0.85 0.39
CA VAL A 25 0.79 0.93 -1.04
C VAL A 25 -0.27 2.02 -1.25
N ILE A 26 0.04 3.00 -2.10
CA ILE A 26 -0.89 4.06 -2.49
C ILE A 26 -1.31 3.93 -3.96
N ARG A 27 -2.57 4.27 -4.22
CA ARG A 27 -3.20 4.32 -5.54
C ARG A 27 -4.39 5.29 -5.46
N CYS A 28 -4.80 5.88 -6.58
CA CYS A 28 -6.04 6.67 -6.67
C CYS A 28 -7.27 5.81 -6.32
N ASN A 29 -7.33 4.58 -6.84
CA ASN A 29 -8.38 3.62 -6.47
C ASN A 29 -8.16 3.11 -5.03
N PRO A 30 -9.11 3.32 -4.10
CA PRO A 30 -8.98 2.91 -2.70
C PRO A 30 -8.90 1.39 -2.50
N LYS A 31 -9.34 0.57 -3.47
CA LYS A 31 -9.27 -0.90 -3.40
C LYS A 31 -7.85 -1.44 -3.30
N HIS A 32 -6.87 -0.69 -3.82
CA HIS A 32 -5.45 -1.08 -3.85
C HIS A 32 -4.63 -0.50 -2.69
N LYS A 33 -5.21 0.41 -1.88
CA LYS A 33 -4.49 1.02 -0.75
C LYS A 33 -4.22 -0.02 0.33
N GLN A 34 -2.96 -0.22 0.70
CA GLN A 34 -2.55 -1.19 1.71
C GLN A 34 -1.56 -0.59 2.73
N ARG A 35 -1.53 -1.12 3.96
CA ARG A 35 -0.58 -0.73 5.02
C ARG A 35 0.05 -1.98 5.63
N GLN A 36 1.37 -1.94 5.86
CA GLN A 36 2.10 -2.99 6.56
C GLN A 36 1.81 -2.98 8.06
N GLY A 37 1.58 -4.17 8.60
CA GLY A 37 1.17 -4.42 9.99
C GLY A 37 -0.32 -4.57 10.10
#